data_AF-A0A0R1UQI1-F1
#
_entry.id   AF-A0A0R1UQI1-F1
#
_cell.length_a   1.000
_cell.length_b   1.000
_cell.length_c   1.000
_cell.angle_alpha   90.00
_cell.angle_beta   90.00
_cell.angle_gamma   90.00
#
_symmetry.space_group_name_H-M   'P 1'
#
loop_
_entity.id
_entity.type
_entity.pdbx_description
1 polymer ?
#
loop_
_entity_poly.entity_id
_entity_poly.type
_entity_poly.pdbx_seq_one_letter_code
_entity_poly.pdbx_strand_id
1 'polypeptide(L)'
;MQTLTKLRPWIAGVVAVVTLGFPVAMMIDGYVLMAQNDPMHPDVLVLIGLLILGLVGLIGVLAYGIHGYRVGWRHLPLRQWILLALYGVAFVVGLCMWLAFVGAIPYQWVYWIIYGGAD
;
A
#
# COMPACT_ATOMS: atom_id res chain seq x y z
N MET A 1 4.27 -14.40 31.37
CA MET A 1 3.54 -13.47 30.47
C MET A 1 4.38 -12.30 29.91
N GLN A 2 5.72 -12.36 29.94
CA GLN A 2 6.59 -11.26 29.43
C GLN A 2 7.07 -11.43 27.98
N THR A 3 6.95 -12.63 27.40
CA THR A 3 7.43 -12.95 26.04
C THR A 3 6.53 -12.42 24.94
N LEU A 4 5.20 -12.46 25.14
CA LEU A 4 4.21 -11.97 24.17
C LEU A 4 4.32 -10.45 23.91
N THR A 5 4.68 -9.67 24.94
CA THR A 5 4.81 -8.21 24.85
C THR A 5 6.01 -7.78 23.99
N LYS A 6 7.10 -8.56 24.00
CA LYS A 6 8.29 -8.35 23.14
C LYS A 6 8.06 -8.81 21.70
N LEU A 7 7.21 -9.82 21.47
CA LEU A 7 6.90 -10.32 20.13
C LEU A 7 5.94 -9.41 19.35
N ARG A 8 5.02 -8.74 20.05
CA ARG A 8 4.00 -7.85 19.45
C ARG A 8 4.56 -6.83 18.44
N PRO A 9 5.65 -6.08 18.73
CA PRO A 9 6.22 -5.14 17.74
C PRO A 9 6.90 -5.84 16.55
N TRP A 10 7.41 -7.06 16.73
CA TRP A 10 7.97 -7.86 15.64
C TRP A 10 6.87 -8.39 14.72
N ILE A 11 5.78 -8.89 15.29
CA ILE A 11 4.61 -9.34 14.52
C ILE A 11 4.06 -8.19 13.69
N ALA A 12 3.92 -6.99 14.25
CA ALA A 12 3.46 -5.82 13.51
C ALA A 12 4.38 -5.47 12.32
N GLY A 13 5.70 -5.60 12.51
CA GLY A 13 6.67 -5.40 11.43
C GLY A 13 6.56 -6.46 10.33
N VAL A 14 6.47 -7.74 10.68
CA VAL A 14 6.32 -8.84 9.71
C VAL A 14 5.01 -8.70 8.96
N VAL A 15 3.91 -8.41 9.65
CA VAL A 15 2.60 -8.18 9.03
C VAL A 15 2.67 -6.99 8.07
N ALA A 16 3.35 -5.89 8.45
CA ALA A 16 3.53 -4.75 7.55
C ALA A 16 4.32 -5.11 6.29
N VAL A 17 5.42 -5.85 6.43
CA VAL A 17 6.23 -6.31 5.29
C VAL A 17 5.42 -7.23 4.39
N VAL A 18 4.63 -8.15 4.93
CA VAL A 18 3.81 -9.06 4.12
C VAL A 18 2.67 -8.30 3.44
N THR A 19 1.94 -7.46 4.18
CA THR A 19 0.74 -6.77 3.66
C THR A 19 1.06 -5.67 2.65
N LEU A 20 2.16 -4.93 2.83
CA LEU A 20 2.62 -3.93 1.87
C LEU A 20 3.51 -4.55 0.79
N GLY A 21 4.36 -5.51 1.17
CA GLY A 21 5.30 -6.14 0.25
C GLY A 21 4.65 -7.04 -0.78
N PHE A 22 3.54 -7.72 -0.45
CA PHE A 22 2.81 -8.55 -1.41
C PHE A 22 2.29 -7.75 -2.61
N PRO A 23 1.49 -6.67 -2.45
CA PRO A 23 1.06 -5.87 -3.58
C PRO A 23 2.24 -5.20 -4.33
N VAL A 24 3.31 -4.81 -3.61
CA VAL A 24 4.52 -4.29 -4.27
C VAL A 24 5.20 -5.36 -5.13
N ALA A 25 5.30 -6.61 -4.66
CA ALA A 25 5.86 -7.71 -5.42
C ALA A 25 5.03 -8.00 -6.68
N MET A 26 3.70 -7.96 -6.59
CA MET A 26 2.80 -8.09 -7.74
C MET A 26 3.06 -6.98 -8.78
N MET A 27 3.25 -5.74 -8.33
CA MET A 27 3.59 -4.64 -9.24
C MET A 27 4.93 -4.87 -9.93
N ILE A 28 5.96 -5.28 -9.19
CA ILE A 28 7.29 -5.56 -9.75
C ILE A 28 7.20 -6.67 -10.81
N ASP A 29 6.48 -7.74 -10.52
CA ASP A 29 6.27 -8.84 -11.47
C ASP A 29 5.54 -8.37 -12.74
N GLY A 30 4.50 -7.54 -12.57
CA GLY A 30 3.80 -6.90 -13.68
C GLY A 30 4.73 -6.05 -14.55
N TYR A 31 5.58 -5.21 -13.95
CA TYR A 31 6.57 -4.42 -14.71
C TYR A 31 7.62 -5.29 -15.42
N VAL A 32 8.06 -6.40 -14.80
CA VAL A 32 8.99 -7.34 -15.43
C VAL A 32 8.36 -8.02 -16.64
N LEU A 33 7.10 -8.44 -16.54
CA LEU A 33 6.35 -9.05 -17.64
C LEU A 33 6.08 -8.05 -18.77
N MET A 34 5.81 -6.78 -18.44
CA MET A 34 5.75 -5.70 -19.46
C MET A 34 7.07 -5.56 -20.20
N ALA A 35 8.20 -5.55 -19.49
CA ALA A 35 9.52 -5.44 -20.10
C ALA A 35 9.86 -6.64 -21.01
N GLN A 36 9.26 -7.80 -20.73
CA GLN A 36 9.40 -9.01 -21.54
C GLN A 36 8.42 -9.05 -22.73
N ASN A 37 7.58 -8.03 -22.91
CA ASN A 37 6.50 -7.99 -23.92
C ASN A 37 5.59 -9.23 -23.83
N ASP A 38 5.31 -9.70 -22.61
CA ASP A 38 4.40 -10.81 -22.39
C ASP A 38 2.96 -10.42 -22.79
N PRO A 39 2.27 -11.23 -23.61
CA PRO A 39 0.91 -10.93 -24.06
C PRO A 39 -0.18 -11.09 -22.97
N MET A 40 0.15 -11.58 -21.77
CA MET A 40 -0.80 -11.85 -20.69
C MET A 40 -1.28 -10.60 -19.92
N HIS A 41 -1.43 -9.45 -20.58
CA HIS A 41 -1.89 -8.18 -19.98
C HIS A 41 -1.23 -7.85 -18.63
N PRO A 42 0.10 -7.71 -18.59
CA PRO A 42 0.85 -7.45 -17.36
C PRO A 42 0.51 -6.11 -16.69
N ASP A 43 -0.10 -5.19 -17.42
CA ASP A 43 -0.71 -3.95 -16.94
C ASP A 43 -1.83 -4.16 -15.94
N VAL A 44 -2.63 -5.20 -16.11
CA VAL A 44 -3.69 -5.57 -15.17
C VAL A 44 -3.10 -6.01 -13.84
N LEU A 45 -1.94 -6.68 -13.85
CA LEU A 45 -1.27 -7.13 -12.63
C LEU A 45 -0.76 -5.93 -11.81
N VAL A 46 -0.17 -4.93 -12.47
CA VAL A 46 0.27 -3.67 -11.85
C VAL A 46 -0.92 -2.91 -11.26
N LEU A 47 -2.01 -2.80 -12.02
CA LEU A 47 -3.26 -2.16 -11.58
C LEU A 47 -3.84 -2.84 -10.34
N ILE A 48 -3.93 -4.17 -10.34
CA ILE A 48 -4.42 -4.95 -9.20
C ILE A 48 -3.54 -4.72 -7.97
N GLY A 49 -2.21 -4.73 -8.13
CA GLY A 49 -1.26 -4.43 -7.07
C GLY A 49 -1.50 -3.06 -6.43
N LEU A 50 -1.70 -2.02 -7.24
CA LEU A 50 -2.00 -0.66 -6.78
C LEU A 50 -3.35 -0.55 -6.04
N LEU A 51 -4.39 -1.22 -6.53
CA LEU A 51 -5.71 -1.22 -5.91
C LEU A 51 -5.70 -1.94 -4.55
N ILE A 52 -5.02 -3.09 -4.47
CA ILE A 52 -4.82 -3.83 -3.22
C ILE A 52 -3.99 -3.00 -2.24
N LEU A 53 -2.93 -2.33 -2.70
CA LEU A 53 -2.12 -1.43 -1.88
C LEU A 53 -2.98 -0.33 -1.24
N GLY A 54 -3.94 0.22 -1.98
CA GLY A 54 -4.90 1.20 -1.44
C GLY A 54 -5.79 0.65 -0.34
N LEU A 55 -6.34 -0.56 -0.51
CA LEU A 55 -7.17 -1.21 0.52
C LEU A 55 -6.37 -1.54 1.78
N VAL A 56 -5.17 -2.09 1.62
CA VAL A 56 -4.25 -2.38 2.72
C VAL A 56 -3.84 -1.10 3.44
N GLY A 57 -3.51 -0.05 2.68
CA GLY A 57 -3.24 1.29 3.19
C GLY A 57 -4.39 1.81 4.04
N LEU A 58 -5.62 1.77 3.52
CA LEU A 58 -6.83 2.23 4.22
C LEU A 58 -7.02 1.50 5.55
N ILE A 59 -6.96 0.17 5.54
CA ILE A 59 -7.12 -0.66 6.74
C ILE A 59 -6.02 -0.30 7.76
N GLY A 60 -4.78 -0.15 7.32
CA GLY A 60 -3.66 0.25 8.18
C GLY A 60 -3.87 1.63 8.80
N VAL A 61 -4.21 2.64 8.00
CA VAL A 61 -4.48 4.00 8.50
C VAL A 61 -5.62 4.00 9.50
N LEU A 62 -6.71 3.29 9.24
CA LEU A 62 -7.83 3.19 10.18
C LEU A 62 -7.40 2.50 11.48
N ALA A 63 -6.71 1.37 11.40
CA ALA A 63 -6.28 0.62 12.58
C ALA A 63 -5.33 1.44 13.47
N TYR A 64 -4.29 2.04 12.88
CA TYR A 64 -3.31 2.84 13.63
C TYR A 64 -3.86 4.22 14.02
N GLY A 65 -4.72 4.83 13.21
CA GLY A 65 -5.39 6.09 13.50
C GLY A 65 -6.37 5.97 14.66
N ILE A 66 -7.22 4.93 14.68
CA ILE A 66 -8.13 4.65 15.80
C ILE A 66 -7.33 4.33 17.07
N HIS A 67 -6.22 3.59 16.95
CA HIS A 67 -5.35 3.32 18.08
C HIS A 67 -4.74 4.61 18.64
N GLY A 68 -4.24 5.50 17.78
CA GLY A 68 -3.73 6.81 18.15
C GLY A 68 -4.76 7.71 18.80
N TYR A 69 -6.01 7.69 18.32
CA TYR A 69 -7.12 8.42 18.93
C TYR A 69 -7.43 7.93 20.36
N ARG A 70 -7.41 6.61 20.60
CA ARG A 70 -7.69 6.03 21.92
C ARG A 70 -6.57 6.24 22.95
N VAL A 71 -5.31 6.16 22.53
CA VAL A 71 -4.15 6.24 23.44
C VAL A 71 -3.65 7.69 23.60
N GLY A 72 -4.02 8.57 22.67
CA GLY A 72 -3.53 9.94 22.61
C GLY A 72 -2.25 10.04 21.77
N TRP A 73 -2.30 10.86 20.73
CA TRP A 73 -1.28 10.99 19.68
C TRP A 73 0.13 11.34 20.21
N ARG A 74 0.21 12.03 21.35
CA ARG A 74 1.48 12.44 22.00
C ARG A 74 2.27 11.29 22.63
N HIS A 75 1.60 10.18 22.96
CA HIS A 75 2.24 9.04 23.65
C HIS A 75 2.50 7.86 22.71
N LEU A 76 2.30 8.05 21.40
CA LEU A 76 2.53 6.99 20.42
C LEU A 76 4.04 6.71 20.28
N PRO A 77 4.48 5.45 20.44
CA PRO A 77 5.86 5.08 20.20
C PRO A 77 6.23 5.31 18.73
N LEU A 78 7.49 5.71 18.48
CA LEU A 78 8.01 6.02 17.13
C LEU A 78 7.69 4.96 16.08
N ARG A 79 7.70 3.67 16.45
CA ARG A 79 7.36 2.55 15.54
C ARG A 79 5.93 2.62 15.01
N GLN A 80 4.95 2.99 15.85
CA GLN A 80 3.57 3.12 15.41
C GLN A 80 3.38 4.34 14.51
N TRP A 81 4.15 5.41 14.74
CA TRP A 81 4.23 6.54 13.82
C TRP A 81 4.78 6.16 12.44
N ILE A 82 5.87 5.39 12.40
CA ILE A 82 6.44 4.89 11.13
C ILE A 82 5.43 4.01 10.39
N LEU A 83 4.77 3.09 11.09
CA LEU A 83 3.76 2.21 10.48
C LEU A 83 2.58 3.02 9.95
N LEU A 84 2.06 3.98 10.73
CA LEU A 84 0.99 4.88 10.30
C LEU A 84 1.40 5.68 9.05
N ALA A 85 2.63 6.19 9.01
CA ALA A 85 3.14 6.91 7.85
C ALA A 85 3.25 6.01 6.61
N LEU A 86 3.78 4.79 6.74
CA LEU A 86 3.89 3.83 5.64
C LEU A 86 2.51 3.45 5.07
N TYR A 87 1.56 3.07 5.94
CA TYR A 87 0.20 2.78 5.52
C TYR A 87 -0.51 4.03 4.98
N GLY A 88 -0.20 5.22 5.51
CA GLY A 88 -0.70 6.50 5.01
C GLY A 88 -0.26 6.80 3.59
N VAL A 89 1.03 6.65 3.28
CA VAL A 89 1.55 6.82 1.91
C VAL A 89 0.93 5.78 0.97
N ALA A 90 0.89 4.51 1.38
CA ALA A 90 0.24 3.45 0.61
C ALA A 90 -1.24 3.75 0.33
N PHE A 91 -1.96 4.27 1.34
CA PHE A 91 -3.35 4.67 1.18
C PHE A 91 -3.51 5.84 0.22
N VAL A 92 -2.69 6.90 0.32
CA VAL A 92 -2.79 8.05 -0.57
C VAL A 92 -2.55 7.64 -2.02
N VAL A 93 -1.50 6.85 -2.28
CA VAL A 93 -1.20 6.33 -3.62
C VAL A 93 -2.35 5.49 -4.15
N GLY A 94 -2.84 4.53 -3.35
CA GLY A 94 -3.94 3.69 -3.76
C GLY A 94 -5.28 4.43 -3.88
N LEU A 95 -5.54 5.44 -3.06
CA LEU A 95 -6.74 6.28 -3.14
C LEU A 95 -6.77 7.06 -4.45
N CYS A 96 -5.64 7.66 -4.85
CA CYS A 96 -5.52 8.30 -6.16
C CYS A 96 -5.84 7.29 -7.28
N MET A 97 -5.33 6.06 -7.16
CA MET A 97 -5.62 4.99 -8.12
C MET A 97 -7.11 4.65 -8.17
N TRP A 98 -7.75 4.48 -7.02
CA TRP A 98 -9.18 4.20 -6.90
C TRP A 98 -10.03 5.33 -7.48
N LEU A 99 -9.67 6.59 -7.22
CA LEU A 99 -10.37 7.74 -7.78
C LEU A 99 -10.28 7.77 -9.31
N ALA A 100 -9.12 7.44 -9.87
CA ALA A 100 -8.95 7.36 -11.32
C ALA A 100 -9.72 6.17 -11.92
N PHE A 101 -9.70 5.02 -11.25
CA PHE A 101 -10.41 3.81 -11.67
C PHE A 101 -11.93 3.99 -11.69
N VAL A 102 -12.49 4.70 -10.72
CA VAL A 102 -13.93 5.03 -10.66
C VAL A 102 -14.29 6.22 -11.57
N GLY A 103 -13.30 6.85 -12.22
CA GLY A 103 -13.52 7.99 -13.13
C GLY A 103 -13.77 9.31 -12.40
N ALA A 104 -13.45 9.42 -11.12
CA ALA A 104 -13.58 10.65 -10.33
C ALA A 104 -12.45 11.65 -10.62
N ILE A 105 -11.28 11.18 -11.08
CA ILE A 105 -10.16 12.00 -11.56
C ILE A 105 -9.67 11.47 -12.92
N PRO A 106 -8.93 12.26 -13.71
CA PRO A 106 -8.46 11.83 -15.03
C PRO A 106 -7.55 10.60 -14.92
N TYR A 107 -7.63 9.68 -15.89
CA TYR A 107 -6.83 8.45 -15.89
C TYR A 107 -5.40 8.63 -16.44
N GLN A 108 -5.09 9.77 -17.08
CA GLN A 108 -3.81 10.00 -17.76
C GLN A 108 -2.57 9.87 -16.84
N TRP A 109 -2.69 10.32 -15.60
CA TRP A 109 -1.64 10.21 -14.58
C TRP A 109 -1.38 8.76 -14.17
N VAL A 110 -2.45 7.95 -14.14
CA VAL A 110 -2.36 6.51 -13.85
C VAL A 110 -1.72 5.78 -15.01
N TYR A 111 -2.09 6.14 -16.24
CA TYR A 111 -1.46 5.62 -17.45
C TYR A 111 0.06 5.85 -17.41
N TRP A 112 0.50 7.04 -17.02
CA TRP A 112 1.92 7.35 -16.85
C TRP A 112 2.62 6.48 -15.79
N ILE A 113 1.93 6.15 -14.68
CA ILE A 113 2.47 5.27 -13.64
C ILE A 113 2.61 3.83 -14.16
N ILE A 114 1.62 3.32 -14.89
CA ILE A 114 1.59 1.93 -15.37
C ILE A 114 2.57 1.74 -16.55
N TYR A 115 2.61 2.69 -17.49
CA TYR A 115 3.30 2.53 -18.77
C TYR A 115 4.56 3.39 -18.92
N GLY A 116 4.83 4.31 -18.00
CA GLY A 116 6.03 5.15 -18.02
C GLY A 116 6.03 6.28 -19.06
N GLY A 117 4.92 6.52 -19.78
CA GLY A 117 4.80 7.54 -20.81
C GLY A 117 3.34 7.86 -21.13
N ALA A 118 3.09 9.09 -21.62
CA ALA A 118 1.82 9.48 -22.23
C ALA A 118 2.01 9.45 -23.76
N ASP A 119 1.20 8.66 -24.45
CA ASP A 119 1.08 8.71 -25.91
C ASP A 119 0.35 9.98 -26.35
#